data_AF-A0A8D8T122-F1
#
_entry.id   AF-A0A8D8T122-F1
#
_cell.length_a   1.000
_cell.length_b   1.000
_cell.length_c   1.000
_cell.angle_alpha   90.00
_cell.angle_beta   90.00
_cell.angle_gamma   90.00
#
_symmetry.space_group_name_H-M   'P 1'
#
loop_
_entity.id
_entity.type
_entity.pdbx_description
1 polymer ?
#
loop_
_entity_poly.entity_id
_entity_poly.type
_entity_poly.pdbx_seq_one_letter_code
_entity_poly.pdbx_strand_id
1 'polypeptide(L)'
;MNEVLKVLYFAYVRSVMEYPVWSPHYEYQKKLLESVQHRFLKFLAFKTKQQIPNHDYKAIEKTHNIINLEARRQIYDLTFLHKIINNEIHSSDLLSDIHIKIPSRQTRNKATFELKKHRNNLGEYATLHRCQKLWNLASVRGVDVFANNTSNILNLLDCENFPFTI
;
A
#
# COMPACT_ATOMS: atom_id res chain seq x y z
N MET A 1 -5.39 13.82 -24.93
CA MET A 1 -6.19 14.56 -23.93
C MET A 1 -6.36 13.78 -22.63
N ASN A 2 -6.78 12.51 -22.68
CA ASN A 2 -6.97 11.69 -21.47
C ASN A 2 -5.70 11.48 -20.64
N GLU A 3 -4.54 11.28 -21.28
CA GLU A 3 -3.26 11.15 -20.57
C GLU A 3 -2.86 12.41 -19.80
N VAL A 4 -3.11 13.61 -20.35
CA VAL A 4 -2.83 14.88 -19.66
C VAL A 4 -3.69 15.02 -18.41
N LEU A 5 -4.97 14.63 -18.49
CA LEU A 5 -5.88 14.65 -17.34
C LEU A 5 -5.43 13.68 -16.24
N LYS A 6 -4.92 12.50 -16.60
CA LYS A 6 -4.34 11.55 -15.65
C LYS A 6 -3.11 12.13 -14.96
N VAL A 7 -2.19 12.72 -15.72
CA VAL A 7 -0.98 13.36 -15.17
C VAL A 7 -1.36 14.46 -14.19
N LEU A 8 -2.33 15.32 -14.54
CA LEU A 8 -2.81 16.38 -13.65
C LEU A 8 -3.44 15.81 -12.38
N TYR A 9 -4.30 14.79 -12.51
CA TYR A 9 -4.90 14.11 -11.36
C TYR A 9 -3.84 13.48 -10.46
N PHE A 10 -2.81 12.84 -11.03
CA PHE A 10 -1.72 12.24 -10.26
C PHE A 10 -0.88 13.29 -9.53
N ALA A 11 -0.58 14.41 -10.19
CA ALA A 11 0.24 15.47 -9.62
C ALA A 11 -0.44 16.20 -8.46
N TYR A 12 -1.76 16.47 -8.55
CA TYR A 12 -2.45 17.32 -7.58
C TYR A 12 -3.33 16.57 -6.60
N VAL A 13 -4.13 15.60 -7.08
CA VAL A 13 -5.12 14.92 -6.23
C VAL A 13 -4.49 13.69 -5.61
N ARG A 14 -3.90 12.82 -6.44
CA ARG A 14 -3.35 11.55 -5.98
C ARG A 14 -2.19 11.75 -5.01
N SER A 15 -1.30 12.69 -5.29
CA SER A 15 -0.16 13.04 -4.41
C SER A 15 -0.60 13.40 -2.99
N VAL A 16 -1.69 14.16 -2.84
CA VAL A 16 -2.26 14.50 -1.52
C VAL A 16 -2.83 13.26 -0.84
N MET A 17 -3.54 12.42 -1.58
CA MET A 17 -4.18 11.20 -1.02
C MET A 17 -3.19 10.09 -0.65
N GLU A 18 -1.99 10.13 -1.22
CA GLU A 18 -0.91 9.18 -0.95
C GLU A 18 -0.02 9.61 0.22
N TYR A 19 -0.25 10.79 0.79
CA TYR A 19 0.51 11.26 1.94
C TYR A 19 0.24 10.33 3.15
N PRO A 20 1.27 9.93 3.93
CA PRO A 20 1.18 8.88 4.95
C PRO A 20 0.16 9.16 6.07
N VAL A 21 -0.20 10.43 6.27
CA VAL A 21 -1.25 10.84 7.22
C VAL A 21 -2.65 10.42 6.74
N TRP A 22 -2.89 10.36 5.43
CA TRP A 22 -4.18 9.95 4.84
C TRP A 22 -4.29 8.44 4.66
N SER A 23 -3.91 7.68 5.69
CA SER A 23 -4.05 6.22 5.73
C SER A 23 -5.01 5.78 6.83
N PRO A 24 -6.33 5.89 6.60
CA PRO A 24 -7.32 5.53 7.58
C PRO A 24 -7.38 4.01 7.77
N HIS A 25 -7.65 3.61 9.01
CA HIS A 25 -7.93 2.21 9.33
C HIS A 25 -9.40 1.83 9.06
N TYR A 26 -10.33 2.74 9.35
CA TYR A 26 -11.75 2.42 9.27
C TYR A 26 -12.22 2.25 7.83
N GLU A 27 -12.98 1.19 7.57
CA GLU A 27 -13.48 0.84 6.24
C GLU A 27 -14.29 1.96 5.58
N TYR A 28 -15.11 2.67 6.36
CA TYR A 28 -15.88 3.80 5.81
C TYR A 28 -14.97 4.93 5.32
N GLN A 29 -13.87 5.22 6.03
CA GLN A 29 -12.92 6.27 5.66
C GLN A 29 -12.10 5.85 4.43
N LYS A 30 -11.74 4.57 4.34
CA LYS A 30 -11.12 4.01 3.13
C LYS A 30 -12.04 4.18 1.93
N LYS A 31 -13.33 3.84 2.07
CA LYS A 31 -14.34 4.04 1.01
C LYS A 31 -14.53 5.50 0.64
N LEU A 32 -14.48 6.42 1.61
CA LEU A 32 -14.55 7.86 1.35
C LEU A 32 -13.35 8.33 0.52
N LEU A 33 -12.14 7.89 0.85
CA LEU A 33 -10.96 8.18 0.02
C LEU A 33 -11.12 7.58 -1.38
N GLU A 34 -11.48 6.31 -1.49
CA GLU A 34 -11.67 5.65 -2.79
C GLU A 34 -12.74 6.35 -3.64
N SER A 35 -13.77 6.94 -3.01
CA SER A 35 -14.82 7.70 -3.70
C SER A 35 -14.28 8.92 -4.47
N VAL A 36 -13.18 9.53 -4.00
CA VAL A 36 -12.51 10.63 -4.71
C VAL A 36 -11.86 10.12 -6.00
N GLN A 37 -11.17 8.99 -5.93
CA GLN A 37 -10.64 8.31 -7.13
C GLN A 37 -11.77 7.91 -8.06
N HIS A 38 -12.83 7.29 -7.55
CA HIS A 38 -13.99 6.90 -8.36
C HIS A 38 -14.68 8.09 -9.03
N ARG A 39 -14.72 9.27 -8.39
CA ARG A 39 -15.24 10.49 -9.02
C ARG A 39 -14.42 10.88 -10.25
N PHE A 40 -13.09 10.75 -10.18
CA PHE A 40 -12.22 10.95 -11.34
C PHE A 40 -12.43 9.87 -12.40
N LEU A 41 -12.60 8.60 -12.02
CA LEU A 41 -12.89 7.51 -12.96
C LEU A 41 -14.22 7.70 -13.70
N LYS A 42 -15.27 8.18 -13.02
CA LYS A 42 -16.55 8.55 -13.65
C LYS A 42 -16.36 9.64 -14.70
N PHE A 43 -15.56 10.65 -14.39
CA PHE A 43 -15.24 11.71 -15.33
C PHE A 43 -14.47 11.18 -16.55
N LEU A 44 -13.50 10.27 -16.35
CA LEU A 44 -12.81 9.60 -17.44
C LEU A 44 -13.76 8.75 -18.29
N ALA A 45 -14.62 7.95 -17.66
CA ALA A 45 -15.60 7.11 -18.34
C ALA A 45 -16.54 7.94 -19.23
N PHE A 46 -17.00 9.09 -18.73
CA PHE A 46 -17.80 10.03 -19.52
C PHE A 46 -17.04 10.54 -20.75
N LYS A 47 -15.75 10.87 -20.60
CA LYS A 47 -14.89 11.33 -21.71
C LYS A 47 -14.57 10.22 -22.71
N THR A 48 -14.41 8.98 -22.26
CA THR A 48 -14.08 7.82 -23.11
C THR A 48 -15.31 7.08 -23.64
N LYS A 49 -16.52 7.51 -23.24
CA LYS A 49 -17.80 6.84 -23.55
C LYS A 49 -17.84 5.38 -23.08
N GLN A 50 -17.13 5.06 -22.00
CA GLN A 50 -17.14 3.73 -21.38
C GLN A 50 -18.25 3.63 -20.34
N GLN A 51 -18.95 2.50 -20.30
CA GLN A 51 -20.00 2.26 -19.30
C GLN A 51 -19.40 1.72 -17.99
N ILE A 52 -19.99 2.13 -16.86
CA ILE A 52 -19.67 1.62 -15.53
C ILE A 52 -20.87 0.80 -15.03
N PRO A 53 -20.98 -0.49 -15.39
CA PRO A 53 -22.08 -1.31 -14.90
C PRO A 53 -21.96 -1.49 -13.38
N ASN A 54 -23.08 -1.35 -12.66
CA ASN A 54 -23.18 -1.67 -11.23
C ASN A 54 -22.12 -1.03 -10.31
N HIS A 55 -21.60 0.14 -10.66
CA HIS A 55 -20.49 0.78 -9.92
C HIS A 55 -19.22 -0.07 -9.84
N ASP A 56 -18.99 -0.98 -10.79
CA ASP A 56 -17.73 -1.71 -10.91
C ASP A 56 -16.70 -0.88 -11.68
N TYR A 57 -15.72 -0.33 -10.95
CA TYR A 57 -14.67 0.53 -11.51
C TYR A 57 -13.46 -0.26 -12.01
N LYS A 58 -13.36 -1.56 -11.71
CA LYS A 58 -12.18 -2.39 -12.02
C LYS A 58 -11.83 -2.40 -13.50
N ALA A 59 -12.84 -2.39 -14.37
CA ALA A 59 -12.63 -2.41 -15.82
C ALA A 59 -11.95 -1.12 -16.32
N ILE A 60 -12.36 0.04 -15.79
CA ILE A 60 -11.79 1.35 -16.17
C ILE A 60 -10.42 1.54 -15.53
N GLU A 61 -10.26 1.08 -14.29
CA GLU A 61 -8.97 1.04 -13.59
C GLU A 61 -7.94 0.27 -14.42
N LYS A 62 -8.29 -0.93 -14.89
CA LYS A 62 -7.43 -1.74 -15.75
C LYS A 62 -7.20 -1.10 -17.13
N THR A 63 -8.23 -0.52 -17.74
CA THR A 63 -8.13 0.15 -19.05
C THR A 63 -7.19 1.37 -19.00
N HIS A 64 -7.13 2.05 -17.85
CA HIS A 64 -6.34 3.26 -17.68
C HIS A 64 -5.07 3.07 -16.85
N ASN A 65 -4.76 1.82 -16.44
CA ASN A 65 -3.65 1.47 -15.55
C ASN A 65 -3.66 2.28 -14.24
N ILE A 66 -4.84 2.49 -13.66
CA ILE A 66 -5.03 3.18 -12.39
C ILE A 66 -5.24 2.13 -11.30
N ILE A 67 -4.29 2.01 -10.39
CA ILE A 67 -4.37 1.13 -9.22
C ILE A 67 -5.24 1.78 -8.13
N ASN A 68 -5.98 0.98 -7.37
CA ASN A 68 -6.74 1.40 -6.18
C ASN A 68 -5.84 2.08 -5.16
N LEU A 69 -6.38 3.05 -4.42
CA LEU A 69 -5.58 3.81 -3.45
C LEU A 69 -5.11 2.93 -2.30
N GLU A 70 -5.93 1.96 -1.87
CA GLU A 70 -5.54 1.03 -0.80
C GLU A 70 -4.32 0.18 -1.18
N ALA A 71 -4.37 -0.46 -2.35
CA ALA A 71 -3.25 -1.26 -2.84
C ALA A 71 -1.97 -0.40 -2.98
N ARG A 72 -2.10 0.85 -3.44
CA ARG A 72 -0.96 1.76 -3.50
C ARG A 72 -0.40 2.17 -2.15
N ARG A 73 -1.26 2.45 -1.17
CA ARG A 73 -0.79 2.71 0.21
C ARG A 73 -0.01 1.53 0.76
N GLN A 74 -0.48 0.31 0.50
CA GLN A 74 0.20 -0.92 0.92
C GLN A 74 1.55 -1.10 0.22
N ILE A 75 1.64 -0.77 -1.07
CA ILE A 75 2.91 -0.71 -1.82
C ILE A 75 3.85 0.33 -1.23
N TYR A 76 3.35 1.52 -0.88
CA TYR A 76 4.16 2.56 -0.24
C TYR A 76 4.65 2.14 1.13
N ASP A 77 3.81 1.52 1.95
CA ASP A 77 4.20 1.00 3.26
C ASP A 77 5.31 -0.05 3.13
N LEU A 78 5.21 -0.96 2.14
CA LEU A 78 6.25 -1.97 1.87
C LEU A 78 7.56 -1.34 1.40
N THR A 79 7.49 -0.49 0.37
CA THR A 79 8.67 0.16 -0.20
C THR A 79 9.35 1.09 0.81
N PHE A 80 8.58 1.81 1.62
CA PHE A 80 9.09 2.67 2.68
C PHE A 80 9.93 1.89 3.70
N LEU A 81 9.43 0.76 4.22
CA LEU A 81 10.19 -0.05 5.18
C LEU A 81 11.44 -0.67 4.55
N HIS A 82 11.33 -1.19 3.32
CA HIS A 82 12.49 -1.70 2.58
C HIS A 82 13.58 -0.63 2.42
N LYS A 83 13.19 0.60 2.07
CA LYS A 83 14.12 1.72 1.93
C LYS A 83 14.80 2.11 3.23
N ILE A 84 14.11 2.04 4.36
CA ILE A 84 14.72 2.28 5.68
C ILE A 84 15.78 1.20 5.97
N ILE A 85 15.43 -0.07 5.75
CA ILE A 85 16.30 -1.20 6.07
C ILE A 85 17.55 -1.23 5.18
N ASN A 86 17.38 -0.95 3.90
CA ASN A 86 18.49 -0.91 2.93
C ASN A 86 19.21 0.44 2.90
N ASN A 87 18.98 1.28 3.92
CA ASN A 87 19.67 2.55 4.11
C ASN A 87 19.53 3.53 2.93
N GLU A 88 18.42 3.46 2.18
CA GLU A 88 18.03 4.48 1.19
C GLU A 88 17.36 5.69 1.89
N ILE A 89 16.76 5.47 3.07
CA ILE A 89 16.23 6.52 3.94
C ILE A 89 17.07 6.55 5.22
N HIS A 90 17.87 7.59 5.39
CA HIS A 90 18.73 7.76 6.56
C HIS A 90 17.93 8.34 7.73
N SER A 91 17.47 7.47 8.62
CA SER A 91 16.89 7.87 9.90
C SER A 91 17.25 6.83 10.97
N SER A 92 18.14 7.21 11.89
CA SER A 92 18.52 6.39 13.04
C SER A 92 17.32 6.06 13.92
N ASP A 93 16.44 7.03 14.11
CA ASP A 93 15.30 6.92 15.02
C ASP A 93 14.29 5.88 14.49
N LEU A 94 13.91 6.00 13.21
CA LEU A 94 13.02 5.04 12.57
C LEU A 94 13.63 3.62 12.53
N LEU A 95 14.93 3.52 12.28
CA LEU A 95 15.62 2.23 12.27
C LEU A 95 15.64 1.60 13.67
N SER A 96 15.84 2.41 14.71
CA SER A 96 15.83 1.93 16.10
C SER A 96 14.46 1.44 16.56
N ASP A 97 13.38 1.95 15.97
CA ASP A 97 12.02 1.51 16.26
C ASP A 97 11.62 0.22 15.53
N ILE A 98 12.39 -0.25 14.55
CA ILE A 98 12.15 -1.50 13.83
C ILE A 98 12.80 -2.65 14.59
N HIS A 99 12.00 -3.66 14.96
CA HIS A 99 12.47 -4.81 15.73
C HIS A 99 12.49 -6.04 14.83
N ILE A 100 13.68 -6.60 14.60
CA ILE A 100 13.83 -7.84 13.83
C ILE A 100 13.54 -9.02 14.75
N LYS A 101 12.67 -9.91 14.31
CA LYS A 101 12.35 -11.12 15.05
C LYS A 101 13.48 -12.13 14.89
N ILE A 102 14.13 -12.46 16.01
CA ILE A 102 15.16 -13.50 16.06
C ILE A 102 14.52 -14.78 16.60
N PRO A 103 14.23 -15.79 15.76
CA PRO A 103 13.60 -17.01 16.22
C PRO A 103 14.60 -17.87 17.02
N SER A 104 14.23 -18.25 18.25
CA SER A 104 15.04 -19.18 19.06
C SER A 104 15.02 -20.62 18.52
N ARG A 105 14.02 -20.96 17.71
CA ARG A 105 13.84 -22.26 17.05
C ARG A 105 13.35 -22.05 15.63
N GLN A 106 13.76 -22.92 14.71
CA GLN A 106 13.22 -22.91 13.35
C GLN A 106 11.74 -23.31 13.39
N THR A 107 10.86 -22.37 13.02
CA THR A 107 9.42 -22.61 12.92
C THR A 107 8.96 -22.36 11.49
N ARG A 108 7.77 -22.85 11.13
CA ARG A 108 7.16 -22.55 9.82
C ARG A 108 6.76 -21.07 9.68
N ASN A 109 6.75 -20.32 10.78
CA ASN A 109 6.47 -18.89 10.77
C ASN A 109 7.71 -18.12 10.31
N LYS A 110 7.62 -17.54 9.10
CA LYS A 110 8.68 -16.75 8.48
C LYS A 110 8.59 -15.25 8.77
N ALA A 111 7.78 -14.81 9.75
CA ALA A 111 7.70 -13.40 10.11
C ALA A 111 9.09 -12.81 10.43
N THR A 112 9.47 -11.77 9.72
CA THR A 112 10.77 -11.09 9.80
C THR A 112 10.83 -10.08 10.94
N PHE A 113 9.69 -9.43 11.25
CA PHE A 113 9.62 -8.36 12.23
C PHE A 113 8.87 -8.79 13.49
N GLU A 114 9.33 -8.31 14.64
CA GLU A 114 8.66 -8.44 15.93
C GLU A 114 7.72 -7.26 16.13
N LEU A 115 6.42 -7.53 16.29
CA LEU A 115 5.41 -6.50 16.47
C LEU A 115 5.21 -6.20 17.96
N LYS A 116 5.39 -4.92 18.32
CA LYS A 116 5.05 -4.41 19.65
C LYS A 116 3.52 -4.44 19.83
N LYS A 117 3.05 -4.91 21.00
CA LYS A 117 1.62 -4.83 21.33
C LYS A 117 1.26 -3.41 21.74
N HIS A 118 0.27 -2.82 21.07
CA HIS A 118 -0.21 -1.48 21.40
C HIS A 118 -1.50 -1.54 22.23
N ARG A 119 -1.66 -0.59 23.15
CA ARG A 119 -2.87 -0.47 24.01
C ARG A 119 -4.01 0.27 23.33
N ASN A 120 -3.71 1.04 22.29
CA ASN A 120 -4.65 1.90 21.59
C ASN A 120 -4.56 1.72 20.08
N ASN A 121 -5.64 2.07 19.39
CA ASN A 121 -5.72 2.00 17.93
C ASN A 121 -4.66 2.88 17.26
N LEU A 122 -4.29 4.01 17.87
CA LEU A 122 -3.27 4.90 17.33
C LEU A 122 -1.92 4.19 17.14
N GLY A 123 -1.47 3.43 18.15
CA GLY A 123 -0.24 2.65 18.05
C GLY A 123 -0.39 1.48 17.08
N GLU A 124 -1.51 0.76 17.15
CA GLU A 124 -1.76 -0.41 16.27
C GLU A 124 -1.75 -0.05 14.79
N TYR A 125 -2.23 1.16 14.43
CA TYR A 125 -2.31 1.64 13.04
C TYR A 125 -1.27 2.69 12.68
N ALA A 126 -0.28 2.92 13.57
CA ALA A 126 0.86 3.77 13.28
C ALA A 126 1.60 3.28 12.03
N THR A 127 2.16 4.21 11.27
CA THR A 127 2.83 3.97 9.97
C THR A 127 3.86 2.83 10.07
N LEU A 128 4.82 2.94 10.98
CA LEU A 128 5.90 1.97 11.12
C LEU A 128 5.41 0.59 11.60
N HIS A 129 4.41 0.56 12.49
CA HIS A 129 3.82 -0.69 12.98
C HIS A 129 3.05 -1.41 11.86
N ARG A 130 2.20 -0.70 11.11
CA ARG A 130 1.48 -1.30 9.97
C ARG A 130 2.42 -1.77 8.86
N CYS A 131 3.50 -1.04 8.59
CA CYS A 131 4.51 -1.46 7.60
C CYS A 131 5.14 -2.80 7.99
N GLN A 132 5.57 -2.95 9.24
CA GLN A 132 6.13 -4.21 9.75
C GLN A 132 5.10 -5.35 9.71
N LYS A 133 3.85 -5.07 10.07
CA LYS A 133 2.75 -6.05 10.03
C LYS A 133 2.50 -6.54 8.61
N LEU A 134 2.48 -5.63 7.65
CA LEU A 134 2.25 -5.93 6.23
C LEU A 134 3.44 -6.71 5.64
N TRP A 135 4.67 -6.35 6.00
CA TRP A 135 5.86 -7.13 5.63
C TRP A 135 5.85 -8.55 6.19
N ASN A 136 5.39 -8.75 7.42
CA ASN A 136 5.24 -10.10 7.97
C ASN A 136 4.28 -10.96 7.14
N LEU A 137 3.20 -10.37 6.61
CA LEU A 137 2.28 -11.06 5.68
C LEU A 137 2.98 -11.40 4.35
N ALA A 138 3.77 -10.47 3.80
CA ALA A 138 4.54 -10.69 2.58
C ALA A 138 5.63 -11.76 2.77
N SER A 139 6.29 -11.79 3.93
CA SER A 139 7.36 -12.75 4.22
C SER A 139 6.86 -14.19 4.35
N VAL A 140 5.65 -14.39 4.89
CA VAL A 140 4.99 -15.70 4.88
C VAL A 140 4.76 -16.21 3.44
N ARG A 141 4.56 -15.30 2.47
CA ARG A 141 4.45 -15.64 1.04
C ARG A 141 5.80 -15.87 0.36
N GLY A 142 6.92 -15.76 1.07
CA GLY A 142 8.27 -15.99 0.55
C GLY A 142 8.97 -14.73 0.04
N VAL A 143 8.43 -13.53 0.32
CA VAL A 143 9.09 -12.27 -0.02
C VAL A 143 10.11 -11.92 1.07
N ASP A 144 11.38 -11.89 0.72
CA ASP A 144 12.46 -11.42 1.59
C ASP A 144 12.60 -9.89 1.48
N VAL A 145 12.75 -9.21 2.62
CA VAL A 145 12.93 -7.75 2.70
C VAL A 145 14.37 -7.33 2.41
N PHE A 146 15.35 -8.22 2.63
CA PHE A 146 16.78 -7.89 2.51
C PHE A 146 17.33 -8.19 1.11
N ALA A 147 16.80 -9.21 0.44
CA ALA A 147 17.33 -9.70 -0.84
C ALA A 147 16.57 -9.18 -2.07
N ASN A 148 15.30 -8.79 -1.93
CA ASN A 148 14.48 -8.41 -3.07
C ASN A 148 14.64 -6.94 -3.43
N ASN A 149 14.80 -6.65 -4.71
CA ASN A 149 14.72 -5.28 -5.20
C ASN A 149 13.27 -4.75 -5.12
N THR A 150 13.13 -3.43 -5.03
CA THR A 150 11.84 -2.71 -5.04
C THR A 150 10.93 -3.13 -6.20
N SER A 151 11.48 -3.38 -7.38
CA SER A 151 10.75 -3.88 -8.56
C SER A 151 10.18 -5.29 -8.37
N ASN A 152 10.91 -6.19 -7.69
CA ASN A 152 10.42 -7.53 -7.39
C ASN A 152 9.30 -7.48 -6.34
N ILE A 153 9.42 -6.59 -5.36
CA ILE A 153 8.37 -6.34 -4.38
C ILE A 153 7.09 -5.90 -5.11
N LEU A 154 7.16 -4.97 -6.06
CA LEU A 154 6.00 -4.53 -6.85
C LEU A 154 5.40 -5.67 -7.68
N ASN A 155 6.22 -6.41 -8.42
CA ASN A 155 5.74 -7.50 -9.29
C ASN A 155 5.08 -8.65 -8.49
N LEU A 156 5.57 -8.95 -7.28
CA LEU A 156 4.97 -9.96 -6.40
C LEU A 156 3.64 -9.52 -5.78
N LEU A 157 3.34 -8.22 -5.80
CA LEU A 157 2.09 -7.63 -5.32
C LEU A 157 1.06 -7.43 -6.45
N ASP A 158 1.50 -7.35 -7.70
CA ASP A 158 0.66 -7.19 -8.90
C ASP A 158 -0.03 -8.50 -9.36
N CYS A 159 0.35 -9.67 -8.83
CA CYS A 159 -0.28 -10.96 -9.14
C CYS A 159 -1.63 -11.14 -8.39
N GLU A 160 -2.69 -10.53 -8.93
CA GLU A 160 -4.14 -10.85 -8.78
C GLU A 160 -4.76 -11.14 -7.39
N ASN A 161 -4.03 -11.01 -6.27
CA ASN A 161 -4.53 -11.29 -4.91
C ASN A 161 -4.22 -10.16 -3.93
N PHE A 162 -4.73 -8.98 -4.26
CA PHE A 162 -4.89 -7.84 -3.36
C PHE A 162 -6.34 -7.34 -3.43
N PRO A 163 -6.95 -6.86 -2.33
CA PRO A 163 -6.34 -6.46 -1.07
C PRO A 163 -6.04 -7.63 -0.13
N PHE A 164 -5.11 -7.44 0.81
CA PHE A 164 -5.08 -8.22 2.04
C PHE A 164 -6.39 -7.98 2.80
N THR A 165 -7.45 -8.73 2.47
CA THR A 165 -8.58 -8.89 3.38
C THR A 165 -8.04 -9.55 4.64
N ILE A 166 -8.07 -8.79 5.74
CA ILE A 166 -7.95 -9.31 7.10
C ILE A 166 -9.01 -10.39 7.30
#